data_AF-A0A957A3X2-F1
#
_entry.id   AF-A0A957A3X2-F1
#
_cell.length_a   1.000
_cell.length_b   1.000
_cell.length_c   1.000
_cell.angle_alpha   90.00
_cell.angle_beta   90.00
_cell.angle_gamma   90.00
#
_symmetry.space_group_name_H-M   'P 1'
#
loop_
_entity.id
_entity.type
_entity.pdbx_description
1 polymer ?
#
loop_
_entity_poly.entity_id
_entity_poly.type
_entity_poly.pdbx_seq_one_letter_code
_entity_poly.pdbx_strand_id
1 'polypeptide(L)'
;TFYALSGQMHITGEADKEPLKNGGYLGQYGAGQNAYVATLAAFWERSFSEQGQHIDVSMHECLTSLLEMTDMTWIYGGQIHQRAGNGARAAWGIYPCADGFVGVVSGPPRRWANIATLMDMPILADERYQRTGAQSELRDEIDALMLPWLIEHTKEEIYQKAQALGLPFGYVSTPEDY
;
A
#
# COMPACT_ATOMS: atom_id res chain seq x y z
N THR A 1 -8.46 19.23 10.19
CA THR A 1 -7.28 20.10 10.39
C THR A 1 -6.03 19.30 10.71
N PHE A 2 -6.01 18.47 11.77
CA PHE A 2 -4.80 17.70 12.11
C PHE A 2 -4.34 16.71 11.02
N TYR A 3 -5.27 16.08 10.26
CA TYR A 3 -4.92 15.29 9.06
C TYR A 3 -4.15 16.07 7.99
N ALA A 4 -4.45 17.37 7.84
CA ALA A 4 -3.77 18.22 6.87
C ALA A 4 -2.37 18.62 7.37
N LEU A 5 -2.19 18.73 8.69
CA LEU A 5 -0.91 19.06 9.32
C LEU A 5 0.03 17.85 9.39
N SER A 6 -0.50 16.64 9.46
CA SER A 6 0.26 15.41 9.70
C SER A 6 1.00 14.85 8.49
N GLY A 7 1.03 15.55 7.36
CA GLY A 7 1.65 15.07 6.11
C GLY A 7 0.91 13.96 5.36
N GLN A 8 0.00 13.21 6.02
CA GLN A 8 -0.73 12.08 5.43
C GLN A 8 -1.51 12.46 4.16
N MET A 9 -2.17 13.62 4.16
CA MET A 9 -2.88 14.10 2.98
C MET A 9 -1.92 14.40 1.82
N HIS A 10 -0.70 14.86 2.10
CA HIS A 10 0.27 15.20 1.06
C HIS A 10 0.64 13.99 0.21
N ILE A 11 0.69 12.78 0.79
CA ILE A 11 1.09 11.54 0.12
C ILE A 11 -0.09 10.69 -0.37
N THR A 12 -1.33 11.11 -0.14
CA THR A 12 -2.52 10.30 -0.45
C THR A 12 -3.30 10.86 -1.64
N GLY A 13 -3.54 10.02 -2.65
CA GLY A 13 -4.31 10.34 -3.86
C GLY A 13 -3.47 10.30 -5.14
N GLU A 14 -4.08 10.69 -6.25
CA GLU A 14 -3.39 10.79 -7.55
C GLU A 14 -2.43 11.99 -7.59
N ALA A 15 -1.39 11.88 -8.42
CA ALA A 15 -0.34 12.90 -8.55
C ALA A 15 -0.86 14.24 -9.08
N ASP A 16 -1.80 14.17 -10.02
CA ASP A 16 -2.37 15.29 -10.77
C ASP A 16 -3.67 15.84 -10.17
N LYS A 17 -4.12 15.27 -9.04
CA LYS A 17 -5.35 15.66 -8.34
C LYS A 17 -5.07 16.25 -6.96
N GLU A 18 -6.11 16.82 -6.36
CA GLU A 18 -6.07 17.37 -5.03
C GLU A 18 -5.68 16.31 -3.98
N PRO A 19 -4.91 16.69 -2.94
CA PRO A 19 -4.60 15.81 -1.81
C PRO A 19 -5.87 15.24 -1.17
N LEU A 20 -5.91 13.92 -0.97
CA LEU A 20 -7.04 13.25 -0.35
C LEU A 20 -6.77 12.93 1.13
N LYS A 21 -7.81 13.02 1.94
CA LYS A 21 -7.80 12.43 3.28
C LYS A 21 -8.08 10.94 3.16
N ASN A 22 -7.32 10.10 3.87
CA ASN A 22 -7.60 8.68 3.97
C ASN A 22 -9.03 8.44 4.50
N GLY A 23 -9.63 7.32 4.07
CA GLY A 23 -10.94 6.87 4.53
C GLY A 23 -10.98 6.63 6.04
N GLY A 24 -12.14 6.86 6.65
CA GLY A 24 -12.35 6.63 8.08
C GLY A 24 -11.64 7.64 8.99
N TYR A 25 -11.25 7.17 10.18
CA TYR A 25 -10.73 7.98 11.28
C TYR A 25 -9.40 7.43 11.80
N LEU A 26 -8.44 7.15 10.90
CA LEU A 26 -7.13 6.56 11.21
C LEU A 26 -6.41 7.23 12.39
N GLY A 27 -6.41 8.56 12.47
CA GLY A 27 -5.77 9.28 13.57
C GLY A 27 -6.44 9.04 14.92
N GLN A 28 -7.77 8.92 14.94
CA GLN A 28 -8.53 8.57 16.14
C GLN A 28 -8.29 7.11 16.53
N TYR A 29 -8.29 6.19 15.56
CA TYR A 29 -8.02 4.77 15.82
C TYR A 29 -6.60 4.56 16.34
N GLY A 30 -5.61 5.18 15.70
CA GLY A 30 -4.21 5.16 16.13
C GLY A 30 -4.04 5.75 17.53
N ALA A 31 -4.67 6.90 17.83
CA ALA A 31 -4.62 7.48 19.17
C ALA A 31 -5.25 6.55 20.22
N GLY A 32 -6.40 5.93 19.93
CA GLY A 32 -7.03 4.96 20.83
C GLY A 32 -6.14 3.74 21.09
N GLN A 33 -5.51 3.19 20.06
CA GLN A 33 -4.57 2.07 20.19
C GLN A 33 -3.32 2.44 21.00
N ASN A 34 -2.73 3.61 20.74
CA ASN A 34 -1.57 4.10 21.49
C ASN A 34 -1.93 4.37 22.96
N ALA A 35 -3.08 5.01 23.22
CA ALA A 35 -3.57 5.24 24.58
C ALA A 35 -3.81 3.92 25.34
N TYR A 36 -4.37 2.92 24.66
CA TYR A 36 -4.57 1.58 25.23
C TYR A 36 -3.24 0.93 25.63
N VAL A 37 -2.27 0.88 24.72
CA VAL A 37 -0.95 0.28 24.99
C VAL A 37 -0.21 1.04 26.09
N ALA A 38 -0.21 2.36 26.06
CA ALA A 38 0.40 3.20 27.09
C ALA A 38 -0.27 2.98 28.47
N THR A 39 -1.59 2.82 28.51
CA THR A 39 -2.33 2.56 29.75
C THR A 39 -1.98 1.18 30.33
N LEU A 40 -1.86 0.16 29.48
CA LEU A 40 -1.41 -1.16 29.92
C LEU A 40 0.03 -1.12 30.46
N ALA A 41 0.92 -0.38 29.79
CA ALA A 41 2.29 -0.21 30.24
C ALA A 41 2.36 0.51 31.59
N ALA A 42 1.60 1.60 31.77
CA ALA A 42 1.52 2.32 33.05
C ALA A 42 0.90 1.46 34.16
N PHE A 43 -0.13 0.67 33.84
CA PHE A 43 -0.73 -0.26 34.80
C PHE A 43 0.27 -1.34 35.25
N TRP A 44 1.06 -1.86 34.31
CA TRP A 44 2.11 -2.82 34.63
C TRP A 44 3.22 -2.18 35.47
N GLU A 45 3.70 -1.00 35.08
CA GLU A 45 4.76 -0.26 35.78
C GLU A 45 4.37 0.08 37.23
N ARG A 46 3.11 0.44 37.45
CA ARG A 46 2.55 0.69 38.79
C ARG A 46 2.75 -0.48 39.75
N SER A 47 2.83 -1.73 39.27
CA SER A 47 3.08 -2.90 40.13
C SER A 47 4.50 -2.90 40.73
N PHE A 48 5.42 -2.11 40.18
CA PHE A 48 6.80 -1.96 40.66
C PHE A 48 7.01 -0.62 41.36
N SER A 49 6.52 0.47 40.77
CA SER A 49 6.73 1.83 41.27
C SER A 49 5.72 2.24 42.34
N GLU A 50 4.58 1.56 42.40
CA GLU A 50 3.38 1.93 43.16
C GLU A 50 2.79 3.30 42.80
N GLN A 51 3.24 3.92 41.70
CA GLN A 51 2.77 5.23 41.25
C GLN A 51 1.93 5.14 39.97
N GLY A 52 1.03 6.11 39.80
CA GLY A 52 0.32 6.32 38.54
C GLY A 52 1.15 7.19 37.58
N GLN A 53 0.79 7.15 36.31
CA GLN A 53 1.42 7.97 35.26
C GLN A 53 0.35 8.78 34.51
N HIS A 54 0.70 10.01 34.12
CA HIS A 54 -0.11 10.80 33.20
C HIS A 54 0.28 10.43 31.77
N ILE A 55 -0.70 10.04 30.96
CA ILE A 55 -0.50 9.64 29.57
C ILE A 55 -1.08 10.74 28.69
N ASP A 56 -0.22 11.37 27.88
CA ASP A 56 -0.61 12.32 26.85
C ASP A 56 -0.48 11.64 25.48
N VAL A 57 -1.54 11.72 24.66
CA VAL A 57 -1.58 11.10 23.34
C VAL A 57 -2.08 12.12 22.32
N SER A 58 -1.21 12.43 21.36
CA SER A 58 -1.54 13.32 20.25
C SER A 58 -2.04 12.54 19.03
N MET A 59 -3.27 12.81 18.61
CA MET A 59 -3.80 12.31 17.32
C MET A 59 -2.95 12.76 16.13
N HIS A 60 -2.31 13.92 16.23
CA HIS A 60 -1.41 14.41 15.19
C HIS A 60 -0.15 13.53 15.13
N GLU A 61 0.53 13.32 16.26
CA GLU A 61 1.73 12.48 16.30
C GLU A 61 1.44 11.04 15.85
N CYS A 62 0.29 10.50 16.24
CA CYS A 62 -0.17 9.18 15.80
C CYS A 62 -0.40 9.10 14.29
N LEU A 63 -0.77 10.18 13.62
CA LEU A 63 -0.89 10.20 12.15
C LEU A 63 0.46 10.40 11.47
N THR A 64 1.31 11.26 12.03
CA THR A 64 2.64 11.53 11.48
C THR A 64 3.51 10.27 11.55
N SER A 65 3.39 9.45 12.61
CA SER A 65 4.12 8.19 12.72
C SER A 65 3.77 7.15 11.63
N LEU A 66 2.64 7.33 10.92
CA LEU A 66 2.22 6.47 9.81
C LEU A 66 2.82 6.87 8.45
N LEU A 67 3.70 7.88 8.39
CA LEU A 67 4.31 8.35 7.15
C LEU A 67 5.40 7.40 6.59
N GLU A 68 5.87 6.45 7.42
CA GLU A 68 6.78 5.37 7.07
C GLU A 68 7.98 5.83 6.21
N MET A 69 8.04 5.39 4.95
CA MET A 69 9.15 5.66 4.03
C MET A 69 9.23 7.12 3.60
N THR A 70 8.14 7.88 3.73
CA THR A 70 8.09 9.32 3.42
C THR A 70 9.08 10.09 4.28
N ASP A 71 9.08 9.86 5.60
CA ASP A 71 9.97 10.55 6.53
C ASP A 71 11.43 10.19 6.26
N MET A 72 11.71 8.91 5.99
CA MET A 72 13.06 8.45 5.67
C MET A 72 13.58 9.06 4.36
N THR A 73 12.72 9.18 3.35
CA THR A 73 13.08 9.78 2.05
C THR A 73 13.49 11.24 2.20
N TRP A 74 12.81 11.98 3.09
CA TRP A 74 13.18 13.35 3.43
C TRP A 74 14.43 13.42 4.30
N ILE A 75 14.47 12.71 5.42
CA ILE A 75 15.54 12.78 6.43
C ILE A 75 16.90 12.37 5.83
N TYR A 76 16.94 11.28 5.06
CA TYR A 76 18.18 10.73 4.51
C TYR A 76 18.45 11.15 3.07
N GLY A 77 17.41 11.43 2.29
CA GLY A 77 17.53 11.76 0.86
C GLY A 77 17.34 13.23 0.51
N GLY A 78 16.78 14.04 1.42
CA GLY A 78 16.41 15.44 1.14
C GLY A 78 15.30 15.59 0.10
N GLN A 79 14.61 14.50 -0.23
CA GLN A 79 13.60 14.45 -1.29
C GLN A 79 12.19 14.47 -0.67
N ILE A 80 11.32 15.32 -1.21
CA ILE A 80 9.91 15.36 -0.82
C ILE A 80 9.19 14.25 -1.60
N HIS A 81 8.72 13.22 -0.89
CA HIS A 81 7.95 12.14 -1.48
C HIS A 81 6.64 12.67 -2.07
N GLN A 82 6.36 12.33 -3.33
CA GLN A 82 5.18 12.80 -4.06
C GLN A 82 4.11 11.72 -4.11
N ARG A 83 2.85 12.14 -4.27
CA ARG A 83 1.74 11.23 -4.57
C ARG A 83 1.97 10.53 -5.89
N ALA A 84 1.67 9.24 -5.94
CA ALA A 84 1.75 8.43 -7.15
C ALA A 84 0.46 7.65 -7.44
N GLY A 85 -0.61 7.92 -6.67
CA GLY A 85 -1.84 7.14 -6.73
C GLY A 85 -1.60 5.67 -6.45
N ASN A 86 -2.33 4.83 -7.17
CA ASN A 86 -2.30 3.38 -6.98
C ASN A 86 -1.18 2.65 -7.72
N GLY A 87 -0.25 3.34 -8.39
CA GLY A 87 0.73 2.68 -9.26
C GLY A 87 2.09 3.37 -9.29
N ALA A 88 2.88 3.26 -8.23
CA ALA A 88 4.24 3.81 -8.25
C ALA A 88 5.23 2.96 -9.08
N ARG A 89 4.92 1.68 -9.30
CA ARG A 89 5.72 0.72 -10.08
C ARG A 89 4.77 -0.22 -10.82
N ALA A 90 5.13 -0.66 -12.03
CA ALA A 90 4.30 -1.64 -12.75
C ALA A 90 4.24 -2.97 -12.01
N ALA A 91 3.13 -3.66 -12.20
CA ALA A 91 2.78 -4.88 -11.46
C ALA A 91 2.98 -4.72 -9.94
N TRP A 92 2.75 -3.53 -9.41
CA TRP A 92 2.76 -3.22 -7.98
C TRP A 92 1.80 -2.06 -7.70
N GLY A 93 0.51 -2.40 -7.62
CA GLY A 93 -0.53 -1.37 -7.57
C GLY A 93 -1.94 -1.92 -7.66
N ILE A 94 -2.89 -1.00 -7.77
CA ILE A 94 -4.30 -1.31 -8.02
C ILE A 94 -4.62 -1.10 -9.50
N TYR A 95 -5.18 -2.11 -10.14
CA TYR A 95 -5.52 -2.13 -11.56
C TYR A 95 -7.01 -2.39 -11.75
N PRO A 96 -7.66 -1.79 -12.76
CA PRO A 96 -9.04 -2.14 -13.08
C PRO A 96 -9.09 -3.55 -13.67
N CYS A 97 -10.18 -4.25 -13.39
CA CYS A 97 -10.53 -5.54 -13.96
C CYS A 97 -11.99 -5.55 -14.42
N ALA A 98 -12.51 -6.67 -14.92
CA ALA A 98 -13.83 -6.73 -15.55
C ALA A 98 -14.98 -6.23 -14.66
N ASP A 99 -14.89 -6.45 -13.34
CA ASP A 99 -15.94 -6.19 -12.35
C ASP A 99 -15.43 -5.39 -11.13
N GLY A 100 -14.36 -4.61 -11.29
CA GLY A 100 -13.84 -3.76 -10.22
C GLY A 100 -12.36 -3.51 -10.31
N PHE A 101 -11.64 -3.81 -9.21
CA PHE A 101 -10.21 -3.58 -9.12
C PHE A 101 -9.48 -4.74 -8.45
N VAL A 102 -8.26 -4.99 -8.92
CA VAL A 102 -7.34 -5.97 -8.36
C VAL A 102 -6.03 -5.32 -7.94
N GLY A 103 -5.59 -5.65 -6.73
CA GLY A 103 -4.27 -5.37 -6.21
C GLY A 103 -3.27 -6.40 -6.71
N VAL A 104 -2.30 -5.92 -7.47
CA VAL A 104 -1.23 -6.72 -8.08
C VAL A 104 0.06 -6.44 -7.34
N VAL A 105 0.76 -7.49 -6.91
CA VAL A 105 2.11 -7.39 -6.36
C VAL A 105 2.98 -8.47 -7.02
N SER A 106 3.85 -8.04 -7.93
CA SER A 106 4.76 -8.92 -8.67
C SER A 106 5.77 -9.65 -7.78
N GLY A 107 6.14 -9.03 -6.65
CA GLY A 107 7.11 -9.58 -5.72
C GLY A 107 8.54 -9.57 -6.29
N PRO A 108 9.46 -10.38 -5.74
CA PRO A 108 10.84 -10.40 -6.19
C PRO A 108 10.97 -10.95 -7.63
N PRO A 109 12.05 -10.62 -8.37
CA PRO A 109 12.22 -11.01 -9.78
C PRO A 109 11.97 -12.49 -10.09
N ARG A 110 12.31 -13.38 -9.16
CA ARG A 110 12.04 -14.83 -9.26
C ARG A 110 10.56 -15.22 -9.44
N ARG A 111 9.62 -14.34 -9.11
CA ARG A 111 8.17 -14.56 -9.29
C ARG A 111 7.64 -14.00 -10.62
N TRP A 112 8.45 -13.22 -11.34
CA TRP A 112 8.01 -12.57 -12.57
C TRP A 112 7.57 -13.55 -13.65
N ALA A 113 8.27 -14.68 -13.78
CA ALA A 113 7.89 -15.76 -14.70
C ALA A 113 6.46 -16.29 -14.43
N ASN A 114 6.01 -16.28 -13.17
CA ASN A 114 4.65 -16.71 -12.83
C ASN A 114 3.60 -15.70 -13.30
N ILE A 115 3.94 -14.40 -13.43
CA ILE A 115 3.03 -13.39 -13.99
C ILE A 115 2.83 -13.63 -15.48
N ALA A 116 3.93 -13.94 -16.20
CA ALA A 116 3.86 -14.33 -17.61
C ALA A 116 2.99 -15.58 -17.80
N THR A 117 3.15 -16.59 -16.93
CA THR A 117 2.30 -17.80 -16.92
C THR A 117 0.84 -17.49 -16.58
N LEU A 118 0.59 -16.63 -15.59
CA LEU A 118 -0.76 -16.25 -15.15
C LEU A 118 -1.58 -15.67 -16.32
N MET A 119 -0.96 -14.76 -17.07
CA MET A 119 -1.61 -14.02 -18.14
C MET A 119 -1.55 -14.73 -19.49
N ASP A 120 -0.90 -15.89 -19.57
CA ASP A 120 -0.55 -16.58 -20.80
C ASP A 120 0.14 -15.64 -21.82
N MET A 121 1.08 -14.84 -21.31
CA MET A 121 1.79 -13.80 -22.06
C MET A 121 3.31 -14.05 -22.01
N PRO A 122 3.86 -14.88 -22.92
CA PRO A 122 5.29 -15.19 -22.96
C PRO A 122 6.19 -13.96 -23.11
N ILE A 123 5.69 -12.88 -23.72
CA ILE A 123 6.43 -11.62 -23.85
C ILE A 123 6.83 -11.03 -22.50
N LEU A 124 6.02 -11.21 -21.45
CA LEU A 124 6.36 -10.75 -20.11
C LEU A 124 7.56 -11.53 -19.53
N ALA A 125 7.89 -12.71 -20.04
CA ALA A 125 9.07 -13.47 -19.59
C ALA A 125 10.40 -12.97 -20.19
N ASP A 126 10.39 -11.93 -21.04
CA ASP A 126 11.61 -11.32 -21.58
C ASP A 126 12.54 -10.81 -20.45
N GLU A 127 13.84 -11.05 -20.58
CA GLU A 127 14.86 -10.62 -19.62
C GLU A 127 14.80 -9.12 -19.31
N ARG A 128 14.37 -8.29 -20.27
CA ARG A 128 14.24 -6.84 -20.08
C ARG A 128 13.25 -6.44 -18.98
N TYR A 129 12.26 -7.28 -18.68
CA TYR A 129 11.29 -7.07 -17.61
C TYR A 129 11.73 -7.70 -16.27
N GLN A 130 12.72 -8.59 -16.29
CA GLN A 130 13.22 -9.29 -15.09
C GLN A 130 14.36 -8.57 -14.40
N ARG A 131 15.04 -7.63 -15.08
CA ARG A 131 16.14 -6.84 -14.48
C ARG A 131 15.63 -5.96 -13.33
N THR A 132 16.49 -5.73 -12.35
CA THR A 132 16.22 -4.82 -11.24
C THR A 132 15.84 -3.42 -11.76
N GLY A 133 14.73 -2.88 -11.27
CA GLY A 133 14.25 -1.54 -11.65
C GLY A 133 13.36 -1.50 -12.89
N ALA A 134 13.24 -2.60 -13.66
CA ALA A 134 12.42 -2.64 -14.86
C ALA A 134 10.96 -2.25 -14.62
N GLN A 135 10.36 -2.69 -13.52
CA GLN A 135 8.97 -2.36 -13.19
C GLN A 135 8.76 -0.86 -12.97
N SER A 136 9.77 -0.13 -12.52
CA SER A 136 9.70 1.32 -12.36
C SER A 136 9.98 2.03 -13.68
N GLU A 137 11.01 1.60 -14.42
CA GLU A 137 11.47 2.27 -15.64
C GLU A 137 10.59 2.00 -16.87
N LEU A 138 10.08 0.78 -17.00
CA LEU A 138 9.24 0.33 -18.11
C LEU A 138 7.77 0.22 -17.69
N ARG A 139 7.37 1.05 -16.71
CA ARG A 139 6.05 0.94 -16.10
C ARG A 139 4.94 0.97 -17.14
N ASP A 140 4.88 2.02 -17.94
CA ASP A 140 3.81 2.25 -18.91
C ASP A 140 3.71 1.11 -19.93
N GLU A 141 4.86 0.55 -20.32
CA GLU A 141 4.93 -0.57 -21.24
C GLU A 141 4.39 -1.86 -20.63
N ILE A 142 4.83 -2.20 -19.41
CA ILE A 142 4.37 -3.38 -18.67
C ILE A 142 2.87 -3.27 -18.37
N ASP A 143 2.43 -2.11 -17.89
CA ASP A 143 1.02 -1.85 -17.59
C ASP A 143 0.17 -1.98 -18.88
N ALA A 144 0.64 -1.47 -20.02
CA ALA A 144 -0.05 -1.61 -21.31
C ALA A 144 -0.17 -3.07 -21.79
N LEU A 145 0.77 -3.95 -21.41
CA LEU A 145 0.68 -5.39 -21.71
C LEU A 145 -0.28 -6.12 -20.78
N MET A 146 -0.26 -5.78 -19.48
CA MET A 146 -1.05 -6.47 -18.47
C MET A 146 -2.52 -6.05 -18.48
N LEU A 147 -2.78 -4.75 -18.70
CA LEU A 147 -4.11 -4.16 -18.55
C LEU A 147 -5.18 -4.83 -19.41
N PRO A 148 -4.96 -5.14 -20.70
CA PRO A 148 -5.96 -5.85 -21.52
C PRO A 148 -6.40 -7.19 -20.93
N TRP A 149 -5.46 -7.97 -20.38
CA TRP A 149 -5.80 -9.25 -19.75
C TRP A 149 -6.58 -9.03 -18.44
N LEU A 150 -6.20 -8.03 -17.64
CA LEU A 150 -6.85 -7.74 -16.37
C LEU A 150 -8.32 -7.32 -16.57
N ILE A 151 -8.62 -6.50 -17.58
CA ILE A 151 -10.00 -6.02 -17.84
C ILE A 151 -10.91 -7.09 -18.44
N GLU A 152 -10.36 -8.19 -18.95
CA GLU A 152 -11.13 -9.33 -19.49
C GLU A 152 -11.52 -10.36 -18.42
N HIS A 153 -10.94 -10.26 -17.21
CA HIS A 153 -11.15 -11.22 -16.14
C HIS A 153 -11.77 -10.56 -14.92
N THR A 154 -12.61 -11.30 -14.21
CA THR A 154 -13.18 -10.84 -12.93
C THR A 154 -12.12 -10.83 -11.83
N LYS A 155 -12.32 -9.98 -10.82
CA LYS A 155 -11.42 -9.83 -9.67
C LYS A 155 -11.18 -11.15 -8.94
N GLU A 156 -12.21 -12.01 -8.85
CA GLU A 156 -12.14 -13.33 -8.22
C GLU A 156 -11.37 -14.34 -9.08
N GLU A 157 -11.59 -14.37 -10.41
CA GLU A 157 -10.82 -15.23 -11.31
C GLU A 157 -9.32 -14.90 -11.28
N ILE A 158 -8.98 -13.61 -11.31
CA ILE A 158 -7.58 -13.15 -11.24
C ILE A 158 -6.97 -13.60 -9.92
N TYR A 159 -7.67 -13.39 -8.80
CA TYR A 159 -7.23 -13.77 -7.47
C TYR A 159 -6.96 -15.27 -7.36
N GLN A 160 -7.91 -16.12 -7.78
CA GLN A 160 -7.78 -17.57 -7.71
C GLN A 160 -6.62 -18.10 -8.58
N LYS A 161 -6.51 -17.60 -9.82
CA LYS A 161 -5.40 -17.99 -10.72
C LYS A 161 -4.04 -17.54 -10.16
N ALA A 162 -3.96 -16.33 -9.61
CA ALA A 162 -2.73 -15.81 -9.02
C ALA A 162 -2.31 -16.62 -7.78
N GLN A 163 -3.25 -16.96 -6.90
CA GLN A 163 -2.96 -17.79 -5.73
C GLN A 163 -2.46 -19.18 -6.09
N ALA A 164 -3.03 -19.81 -7.11
CA ALA A 164 -2.56 -21.11 -7.61
C ALA A 164 -1.08 -21.08 -8.06
N LEU A 165 -0.57 -19.92 -8.46
CA LEU A 165 0.81 -19.68 -8.86
C LEU A 165 1.68 -19.06 -7.75
N GLY A 166 1.16 -18.93 -6.53
CA GLY A 166 1.86 -18.33 -5.39
C GLY A 166 2.15 -16.83 -5.55
N LEU A 167 1.35 -16.14 -6.38
CA LEU A 167 1.43 -14.69 -6.57
C LEU A 167 0.56 -13.97 -5.53
N PRO A 168 1.08 -12.93 -4.85
CA PRO A 168 0.36 -12.21 -3.80
C PRO A 168 -0.59 -11.17 -4.39
N PHE A 169 -1.61 -11.61 -5.12
CA PHE A 169 -2.66 -10.72 -5.63
C PHE A 169 -3.86 -10.78 -4.69
N GLY A 170 -4.59 -9.68 -4.59
CA GLY A 170 -5.85 -9.56 -3.86
C GLY A 170 -6.80 -8.66 -4.63
N TYR A 171 -8.09 -8.68 -4.36
CA TYR A 171 -9.03 -7.74 -4.98
C TYR A 171 -9.46 -6.65 -4.02
N VAL A 172 -9.89 -5.52 -4.57
CA VAL A 172 -10.49 -4.44 -3.77
C VAL A 172 -11.90 -4.89 -3.38
N SER A 173 -12.03 -5.41 -2.16
CA SER A 173 -13.29 -5.94 -1.65
C SER A 173 -14.31 -4.83 -1.36
N THR A 174 -15.56 -5.15 -1.66
CA THR A 174 -16.76 -4.41 -1.31
C THR A 174 -17.50 -5.17 -0.20
N PRO A 175 -18.50 -4.56 0.48
CA PRO A 175 -19.30 -5.25 1.48
C PRO A 175 -20.06 -6.48 0.99
N GLU A 176 -20.21 -6.67 -0.33
CA GLU A 176 -20.83 -7.88 -0.89
C GLU A 176 -19.87 -9.07 -0.92
N ASP A 177 -18.56 -8.82 -0.81
CA ASP A 177 -17.52 -9.84 -0.91
C ASP A 177 -17.16 -10.48 0.44
N TYR A 178 -17.69 -9.97 1.58
CA TYR A 178 -17.40 -10.49 2.93
C TYR A 178 -18.59 -10.51 3.88
#